data_AF-A0A2I8A304-F1
#
_entry.id   AF-A0A2I8A304-F1
#
_cell.length_a   1.000
_cell.length_b   1.000
_cell.length_c   1.000
_cell.angle_alpha   90.00
_cell.angle_beta   90.00
_cell.angle_gamma   90.00
#
_symmetry.space_group_name_H-M   'P 1'
#
loop_
_entity.id
_entity.type
_entity.pdbx_description
1 polymer ?
#
loop_
_entity_poly.entity_id
_entity_poly.type
_entity_poly.pdbx_seq_one_letter_code
_entity_poly.pdbx_strand_id
1 'polypeptide(L)'
;MSLFTKLLNLHSGSQPLEDFFTEVIAYFLDLNQHILINWLKENSIINDDDYNIQLSTQKYYEPLKHHQHGSQIDIVLELENDFKTDVIFIESKIGSTEGCEQLKRYAEILSNLSYPKQRTLIYITRDYDPKQEIKDCVEKLIPKVNFIELRWYHFYGFLIKNTTDMLSKEILRFMEVHGMSHTNQLSSTDILTMINFKKTFNFMEATLNEVVKTKMKTIFAGYVKGEVDSLYQWKSQDRYIIGTHLSPKRWDVWCGVGYFGLNPDSLTEYPYVGLLLEVSPTFINRKEIIGFMQKILNVKQYLWVADNVSDLPVWSGIYYRKSLREFLSQEDHLSSLKTFLLDSIEALEVVQREFDFPWETLKS
;
A
#
# COMPACT_ATOMS: atom_id res chain seq x y z
N MET A 1 -0.18 5.49 15.16
CA MET A 1 -0.34 6.27 13.90
C MET A 1 0.39 7.60 14.02
N SER A 2 1.22 7.94 13.02
CA SER A 2 1.98 9.20 12.91
C SER A 2 1.04 10.39 12.59
N LEU A 3 1.54 11.62 12.72
CA LEU A 3 0.81 12.84 12.34
C LEU A 3 0.46 12.82 10.85
N PHE A 4 1.43 12.46 10.00
CA PHE A 4 1.23 12.44 8.56
C PHE A 4 0.24 11.39 8.09
N THR A 5 0.21 10.20 8.70
CA THR A 5 -0.85 9.21 8.39
C THR A 5 -2.24 9.75 8.75
N LYS A 6 -2.36 10.48 9.87
CA LYS A 6 -3.64 11.11 10.23
C LYS A 6 -4.04 12.20 9.24
N LEU A 7 -3.10 13.03 8.80
CA LEU A 7 -3.37 14.09 7.82
C LEU A 7 -3.76 13.52 6.46
N LEU A 8 -3.06 12.49 5.99
CA LEU A 8 -3.40 11.77 4.76
C LEU A 8 -4.82 11.20 4.84
N ASN A 9 -5.21 10.59 5.97
CA ASN A 9 -6.55 10.04 6.17
C ASN A 9 -7.66 11.10 6.24
N LEU A 10 -7.33 12.34 6.64
CA LEU A 10 -8.30 13.45 6.67
C LEU A 10 -8.53 14.07 5.29
N HIS A 11 -7.63 13.85 4.33
CA HIS A 11 -7.87 14.22 2.95
C HIS A 11 -8.89 13.24 2.34
N SER A 12 -10.14 13.69 2.24
CA SER A 12 -11.29 12.94 1.70
C SER A 12 -11.27 12.73 0.19
N GLY A 13 -10.11 12.89 -0.45
CA GLY A 13 -9.90 12.74 -1.89
C GLY A 13 -8.87 11.67 -2.18
N SER A 14 -8.93 11.09 -3.37
CA SER A 14 -7.96 10.12 -3.90
C SER A 14 -6.61 10.77 -4.23
N GLN A 15 -6.11 11.68 -3.39
CA GLN A 15 -4.82 12.31 -3.65
C GLN A 15 -3.74 11.22 -3.52
N PRO A 16 -2.93 11.00 -4.56
CA PRO A 16 -1.90 9.97 -4.54
C PRO A 16 -1.00 10.15 -3.32
N LEU A 17 -0.66 9.02 -2.67
CA LEU A 17 0.31 8.94 -1.58
C LEU A 17 1.63 9.67 -1.94
N GLU A 18 2.00 9.63 -3.21
CA GLU A 18 3.16 10.30 -3.78
C GLU A 18 3.09 11.81 -3.65
N ASP A 19 2.03 12.45 -4.16
CA ASP A 19 1.87 13.91 -4.10
C ASP A 19 1.92 14.40 -2.66
N PHE A 20 1.22 13.70 -1.76
CA PHE A 20 1.23 14.04 -0.33
C PHE A 20 2.65 13.99 0.25
N PHE A 21 3.40 12.93 -0.03
CA PHE A 21 4.76 12.81 0.49
C PHE A 21 5.73 13.79 -0.17
N THR A 22 5.57 14.07 -1.47
CA THR A 22 6.34 15.07 -2.21
C THR A 22 6.23 16.44 -1.55
N GLU A 23 5.02 16.89 -1.20
CA GLU A 23 4.81 18.16 -0.50
C GLU A 23 5.47 18.20 0.89
N VAL A 24 5.36 17.11 1.65
CA VAL A 24 6.00 17.00 2.97
C VAL A 24 7.53 17.11 2.85
N ILE A 25 8.13 16.39 1.92
CA ILE A 25 9.59 16.40 1.70
C ILE A 25 10.06 17.74 1.17
N ALA A 26 9.35 18.32 0.19
CA ALA A 26 9.64 19.63 -0.36
C ALA A 26 9.65 20.71 0.72
N TYR A 27 8.61 20.77 1.55
CA TYR A 27 8.52 21.72 2.66
C TYR A 27 9.67 21.54 3.67
N PHE A 28 9.98 20.29 4.02
CA PHE A 28 11.08 19.99 4.94
C PHE A 28 12.45 20.44 4.37
N LEU A 29 12.71 20.18 3.09
CA LEU A 29 13.98 20.54 2.45
C LEU A 29 14.09 22.05 2.21
N ASP A 30 12.99 22.74 1.94
CA ASP A 30 12.94 24.20 1.81
C ASP A 30 13.26 24.89 3.15
N LEU A 31 12.70 24.39 4.25
CA LEU A 31 13.05 24.87 5.60
C LEU A 31 14.50 24.53 6.00
N ASN A 32 15.05 23.44 5.46
CA ASN A 32 16.34 22.91 5.85
C ASN A 32 17.29 22.77 4.65
N GLN A 33 17.56 23.87 3.94
CA GLN A 33 18.38 23.86 2.73
C GLN A 33 19.77 23.24 2.92
N HIS A 34 20.38 23.39 4.11
CA HIS A 34 21.65 22.73 4.44
C HIS A 34 21.57 21.19 4.36
N ILE A 35 20.44 20.61 4.76
CA ILE A 35 20.17 19.16 4.66
C ILE A 35 20.05 18.77 3.20
N LEU A 36 19.34 19.56 2.40
CA LEU A 36 19.23 19.36 0.95
C LEU A 36 20.61 19.36 0.27
N ILE A 37 21.43 20.38 0.52
CA ILE A 37 22.80 20.46 -0.03
C ILE A 37 23.63 19.25 0.37
N ASN A 38 23.62 18.87 1.65
CA ASN A 38 24.35 17.70 2.14
C ASN A 38 23.88 16.41 1.47
N TRP A 39 22.56 16.24 1.28
CA TRP A 39 22.01 15.08 0.59
C TRP A 39 22.43 15.03 -0.88
N LEU A 40 22.37 16.16 -1.58
CA LEU A 40 22.80 16.26 -2.98
C LEU A 40 24.30 15.94 -3.12
N LYS A 41 25.13 16.40 -2.17
CA LYS A 41 26.56 16.10 -2.11
C LYS A 41 26.87 14.63 -1.81
N GLU A 42 26.18 14.03 -0.83
CA GLU A 42 26.37 12.61 -0.50
C GLU A 42 26.09 11.70 -1.70
N ASN A 43 25.19 12.12 -2.59
CA ASN A 43 24.85 11.42 -3.83
C ASN A 43 25.65 11.92 -5.05
N SER A 44 26.69 12.74 -4.86
CA SER A 44 27.55 13.29 -5.93
C SER A 44 26.79 14.04 -7.03
N ILE A 45 25.66 14.67 -6.68
CA ILE A 45 24.82 15.45 -7.61
C ILE A 45 25.41 16.85 -7.79
N ILE A 46 25.89 17.45 -6.71
CA ILE A 46 26.56 18.75 -6.68
C ILE A 46 27.87 18.65 -5.90
N ASN A 47 28.75 19.64 -6.09
CA ASN A 47 30.05 19.69 -5.41
C ASN A 47 30.24 20.95 -4.55
N ASP A 48 29.49 22.03 -4.80
CA ASP A 48 29.67 23.32 -4.13
C ASP A 48 28.62 23.51 -3.00
N ASP A 49 28.95 24.33 -2.00
CA ASP A 49 28.03 24.68 -0.89
C ASP A 49 27.28 26.00 -1.12
N ASP A 50 27.81 26.86 -1.97
CA ASP A 50 27.35 28.25 -2.12
C ASP A 50 26.27 28.35 -3.21
N TYR A 51 25.09 27.77 -2.92
CA TYR A 51 23.91 27.91 -3.77
C TYR A 51 22.77 28.59 -3.01
N ASN A 52 22.11 29.53 -3.68
CA ASN A 52 20.74 29.90 -3.38
C ASN A 52 19.81 28.87 -4.02
N ILE A 53 18.88 28.30 -3.25
CA ILE A 53 18.01 27.22 -3.71
C ILE A 53 16.59 27.76 -3.84
N GLN A 54 16.04 27.64 -5.05
CA GLN A 54 14.60 27.75 -5.26
C GLN A 54 14.01 26.35 -5.44
N LEU A 55 13.16 25.95 -4.50
CA LEU A 55 12.42 24.69 -4.54
C LEU A 55 10.98 24.96 -4.98
N SER A 56 10.48 24.15 -5.91
CA SER A 56 9.06 24.16 -6.29
C SER A 56 8.56 22.74 -6.48
N THR A 57 7.29 22.51 -6.16
CA THR A 57 6.63 21.22 -6.39
C THR A 57 5.64 21.31 -7.54
N GLN A 58 5.35 20.16 -8.15
CA GLN A 58 4.26 20.00 -9.12
C GLN A 58 4.30 21.02 -10.27
N LYS A 59 5.52 21.40 -10.70
CA LYS A 59 5.76 22.45 -11.70
C LYS A 59 5.43 21.93 -13.09
N TYR A 60 4.52 22.61 -13.77
CA TYR A 60 4.11 22.26 -15.13
C TYR A 60 5.07 22.83 -16.18
N TYR A 61 5.41 21.99 -17.15
CA TYR A 61 6.15 22.35 -18.35
C TYR A 61 5.33 22.00 -19.59
N GLU A 62 5.25 22.96 -20.51
CA GLU A 62 4.59 22.78 -21.80
C GLU A 62 5.24 21.65 -22.62
N PRO A 63 4.45 20.90 -23.42
CA PRO A 63 4.98 19.84 -24.28
C PRO A 63 5.99 20.39 -25.29
N LEU A 64 7.05 19.63 -25.55
CA LEU A 64 7.87 19.84 -26.76
C LEU A 64 7.06 19.45 -28.00
N LYS A 65 7.49 19.90 -29.18
CA LYS A 65 6.74 19.70 -30.45
C LYS A 65 6.37 18.25 -30.75
N HIS A 66 7.19 17.29 -30.31
CA HIS A 66 6.98 15.85 -30.51
C HIS A 66 6.36 15.15 -29.29
N HIS A 67 6.03 15.89 -28.22
CA HIS A 67 5.30 15.39 -27.07
C HIS A 67 3.79 15.52 -27.30
N GLN A 68 3.02 14.53 -26.85
CA GLN A 68 1.56 14.59 -26.93
C GLN A 68 0.93 15.42 -25.81
N HIS A 69 1.60 15.51 -24.66
CA HIS A 69 1.10 16.17 -23.45
C HIS A 69 2.25 16.85 -22.71
N GLY A 70 1.95 17.93 -21.98
CA GLY A 70 2.91 18.54 -21.06
C GLY A 70 3.26 17.63 -19.89
N SER A 71 4.15 18.12 -19.04
CA SER A 71 4.73 17.34 -17.94
C SER A 71 4.65 18.10 -16.64
N GLN A 72 4.22 17.43 -15.57
CA GLN A 72 4.16 17.97 -14.22
C GLN A 72 5.26 17.32 -13.38
N ILE A 73 6.31 18.07 -13.07
CA ILE A 73 7.48 17.54 -12.36
C ILE A 73 7.21 17.61 -10.85
N ASP A 74 7.43 16.52 -10.14
CA ASP A 74 7.14 16.43 -8.69
C ASP A 74 7.90 17.47 -7.87
N ILE A 75 9.23 17.56 -8.05
CA ILE A 75 10.07 18.59 -7.42
C ILE A 75 11.04 19.15 -8.47
N VAL A 76 11.15 20.47 -8.50
CA VAL A 76 12.15 21.20 -9.28
C VAL A 76 13.00 22.02 -8.34
N LEU A 77 14.32 21.83 -8.43
CA LEU A 77 15.33 22.63 -7.75
C LEU A 77 16.07 23.48 -8.78
N GLU A 78 16.08 24.79 -8.56
CA GLU A 78 16.93 25.72 -9.29
C GLU A 78 18.00 26.21 -8.31
N LEU A 79 19.24 25.82 -8.58
CA LEU A 79 20.41 26.09 -7.74
C LEU A 79 21.22 27.20 -8.39
N GLU A 80 21.19 28.39 -7.81
CA GLU A 80 21.84 29.57 -8.37
C GLU A 80 23.02 30.02 -7.52
N ASN A 81 24.09 30.41 -8.18
CA ASN A 81 25.16 31.19 -7.59
C ASN A 81 25.63 32.27 -8.57
N ASP A 82 26.61 33.09 -8.18
CA ASP A 82 27.08 34.24 -8.96
C ASP A 82 27.54 33.89 -10.40
N PHE A 83 27.80 32.61 -10.70
CA PHE A 83 28.42 32.17 -11.95
C PHE A 83 27.64 31.09 -12.70
N LYS A 84 26.64 30.44 -12.09
CA LYS A 84 25.89 29.35 -12.73
C LYS A 84 24.51 29.15 -12.10
N THR A 85 23.60 28.65 -12.93
CA THR A 85 22.33 28.04 -12.53
C THR A 85 22.37 26.57 -12.89
N ASP A 86 22.13 25.69 -11.94
CA ASP A 86 21.96 24.25 -12.16
C ASP A 86 20.49 23.89 -11.89
N VAL A 87 19.92 22.99 -12.71
CA VAL A 87 18.52 22.57 -12.56
C VAL A 87 18.43 21.09 -12.33
N ILE A 88 17.67 20.72 -11.29
CA ILE A 88 17.43 19.35 -10.89
C ILE A 88 15.92 19.09 -10.93
N PHE A 89 15.51 18.13 -11.75
CA PHE A 89 14.17 17.56 -11.70
C PHE A 89 14.21 16.30 -10.83
N ILE A 90 13.23 16.13 -9.95
CA ILE A 90 13.06 14.92 -9.15
C ILE A 90 11.67 14.37 -9.44
N GLU A 91 11.61 13.11 -9.85
CA GLU A 91 10.38 12.33 -9.97
C GLU A 91 10.34 11.29 -8.85
N SER A 92 9.23 11.26 -8.10
CA SER A 92 9.02 10.41 -6.94
C SER A 92 8.02 9.29 -7.24
N LYS A 93 8.38 8.05 -6.89
CA LYS A 93 7.45 6.92 -6.91
C LYS A 93 7.47 6.15 -5.60
N ILE A 94 6.31 5.92 -5.01
CA ILE A 94 6.16 5.14 -3.78
C ILE A 94 5.38 3.88 -4.05
N GLY A 95 4.28 3.95 -4.80
CA GLY A 95 3.42 2.80 -5.09
C GLY A 95 2.83 2.79 -6.50
N SER A 96 2.93 3.88 -7.26
CA SER A 96 2.54 3.93 -8.66
C SER A 96 3.68 3.55 -9.59
N THR A 97 3.30 3.07 -10.77
CA THR A 97 4.24 2.91 -11.88
C THR A 97 4.42 4.25 -12.59
N GLU A 98 5.59 4.44 -13.20
CA GLU A 98 5.84 5.54 -14.13
C GLU A 98 4.73 5.66 -15.18
N GLY A 99 4.34 6.90 -15.50
CA GLY A 99 3.46 7.18 -16.64
C GLY A 99 4.15 6.88 -17.98
N CYS A 100 3.36 6.67 -19.03
CA CYS A 100 3.89 6.37 -20.36
C CYS A 100 4.94 7.40 -20.80
N GLU A 101 6.18 6.97 -21.09
CA GLU A 101 7.34 7.79 -21.49
C GLU A 101 7.62 9.03 -20.61
N GLN A 102 7.22 9.01 -19.33
CA GLN A 102 7.27 10.18 -18.47
C GLN A 102 8.71 10.68 -18.24
N LEU A 103 9.62 9.81 -17.79
CA LEU A 103 11.01 10.18 -17.50
C LEU A 103 11.75 10.64 -18.76
N LYS A 104 11.44 10.03 -19.91
CA LYS A 104 11.98 10.44 -21.21
C LYS A 104 11.57 11.88 -21.55
N ARG A 105 10.28 12.23 -21.40
CA ARG A 105 9.83 13.62 -21.60
C ARG A 105 10.55 14.58 -20.66
N TYR A 106 10.77 14.18 -19.41
CA TYR A 106 11.38 15.06 -18.41
C TYR A 106 12.83 15.35 -18.75
N ALA A 107 13.58 14.31 -19.16
CA ALA A 107 14.94 14.47 -19.64
C ALA A 107 15.01 15.37 -20.88
N GLU A 108 14.10 15.20 -21.84
CA GLU A 108 14.06 16.03 -23.05
C GLU A 108 13.70 17.49 -22.74
N ILE A 109 12.73 17.74 -21.85
CA ILE A 109 12.37 19.10 -21.39
C ILE A 109 13.58 19.75 -20.72
N LEU A 110 14.21 19.05 -19.78
CA LEU A 110 15.37 19.53 -19.03
C LEU A 110 16.55 19.84 -19.96
N SER A 111 16.78 19.00 -20.99
CA SER A 111 17.78 19.24 -22.04
C SER A 111 17.48 20.52 -22.83
N ASN A 112 16.20 20.80 -23.14
CA ASN A 112 15.78 21.97 -23.91
C ASN A 112 15.78 23.29 -23.13
N LEU A 113 16.00 23.28 -21.81
CA LEU A 113 16.17 24.53 -21.06
C LEU A 113 17.48 25.22 -21.46
N SER A 114 17.39 26.50 -21.80
CA SER A 114 18.52 27.29 -22.32
C SER A 114 19.46 27.84 -21.25
N TYR A 115 18.97 28.01 -20.02
CA TYR A 115 19.67 28.67 -18.93
C TYR A 115 20.55 27.76 -18.04
N PRO A 116 20.25 26.45 -17.83
CA PRO A 116 21.04 25.67 -16.89
C PRO A 116 22.43 25.33 -17.43
N LYS A 117 23.44 25.40 -16.56
CA LYS A 117 24.78 24.89 -16.83
C LYS A 117 24.81 23.37 -16.65
N GLN A 118 24.36 22.89 -15.49
CA GLN A 118 24.14 21.46 -15.24
C GLN A 118 22.65 21.11 -15.21
N ARG A 119 22.35 19.88 -15.63
CA ARG A 119 21.02 19.32 -15.80
C ARG A 119 20.99 17.94 -15.17
N THR A 120 20.21 17.77 -14.12
CA THR A 120 20.09 16.47 -13.45
C THR A 120 18.62 16.05 -13.38
N LEU A 121 18.34 14.82 -13.78
CA LEU A 121 17.07 14.15 -13.54
C LEU A 121 17.30 13.06 -12.49
N ILE A 122 16.65 13.19 -11.34
CA ILE A 122 16.64 12.21 -10.27
C ILE A 122 15.32 11.43 -10.33
N TYR A 123 15.42 10.11 -10.41
CA TYR A 123 14.29 9.22 -10.23
C TYR A 123 14.44 8.52 -8.89
N ILE A 124 13.52 8.77 -7.94
CA ILE A 124 13.57 8.21 -6.60
C ILE A 124 12.37 7.30 -6.32
N THR A 125 12.64 6.04 -5.98
CA THR A 125 11.61 5.02 -5.83
C THR A 125 11.60 4.37 -4.45
N ARG A 126 10.45 3.86 -3.99
CA ARG A 126 10.41 2.94 -2.83
C ARG A 126 11.04 1.60 -3.21
N ASP A 127 10.51 1.00 -4.26
CA ASP A 127 10.87 -0.35 -4.71
C ASP A 127 12.05 -0.31 -5.68
N TYR A 128 12.68 -1.47 -5.90
CA TYR A 128 13.72 -1.60 -6.91
C TYR A 128 13.11 -1.58 -8.33
N ASP A 129 13.35 -0.49 -9.07
CA ASP A 129 12.81 -0.25 -10.42
C ASP A 129 13.86 0.40 -11.34
N PRO A 130 14.83 -0.39 -11.87
CA PRO A 130 15.90 0.14 -12.69
C PRO A 130 15.42 0.56 -14.10
N LYS A 131 15.91 1.70 -14.59
CA LYS A 131 15.51 2.39 -15.84
C LYS A 131 16.67 2.46 -16.83
N GLN A 132 17.05 1.31 -17.38
CA GLN A 132 18.16 1.25 -18.35
C GLN A 132 17.83 2.02 -19.64
N GLU A 133 16.58 1.94 -20.09
CA GLU A 133 16.06 2.63 -21.27
C GLU A 133 16.19 4.16 -21.17
N ILE A 134 16.11 4.72 -19.95
CA ILE A 134 16.27 6.16 -19.72
C ILE A 134 17.74 6.55 -19.77
N LYS A 135 18.65 5.71 -19.24
CA LYS A 135 20.10 5.94 -19.36
C LYS A 135 20.51 6.05 -20.83
N ASP A 136 20.05 5.10 -21.65
CA ASP A 136 20.33 5.09 -23.09
C ASP A 136 19.72 6.30 -23.83
N CYS A 137 18.61 6.84 -23.31
CA CYS A 137 17.96 8.04 -23.82
C CYS A 137 18.78 9.30 -23.51
N VAL A 138 19.15 9.51 -22.24
CA VAL A 138 19.86 10.74 -21.82
C VAL A 138 21.26 10.86 -22.41
N GLU A 139 21.91 9.75 -22.75
CA GLU A 139 23.20 9.75 -23.44
C GLU A 139 23.16 10.37 -24.83
N LYS A 140 21.99 10.37 -25.48
CA LYS A 140 21.79 10.90 -26.83
C LYS A 140 21.37 12.38 -26.84
N LEU A 141 21.06 12.94 -25.68
CA LEU A 141 20.58 14.32 -25.55
C LEU A 141 21.73 15.33 -25.60
N ILE A 142 21.49 16.44 -26.32
CA ILE A 142 22.40 17.58 -26.39
C ILE A 142 21.55 18.84 -26.16
N PRO A 143 21.81 19.62 -25.08
CA PRO A 143 22.78 19.38 -24.00
C PRO A 143 22.51 18.11 -23.16
N LYS A 144 23.59 17.54 -22.60
CA LYS A 144 23.54 16.29 -21.82
C LYS A 144 22.77 16.49 -20.50
N VAL A 145 21.98 15.49 -20.14
CA VAL A 145 21.29 15.38 -18.84
C VAL A 145 21.95 14.26 -18.03
N ASN A 146 22.25 14.52 -16.76
CA ASN A 146 22.70 13.51 -15.81
C ASN A 146 21.48 12.79 -15.24
N PHE A 147 21.39 11.48 -15.41
CA PHE A 147 20.29 10.69 -14.86
C PHE A 147 20.76 9.87 -13.66
N ILE A 148 20.10 10.05 -12.52
CA ILE A 148 20.45 9.41 -11.26
C ILE A 148 19.24 8.68 -10.72
N GLU A 149 19.42 7.40 -10.40
CA GLU A 149 18.42 6.56 -9.78
C GLU A 149 18.73 6.42 -8.30
N LEU A 150 17.79 6.84 -7.46
CA LEU A 150 17.87 6.70 -6.02
C LEU A 150 16.69 5.87 -5.54
N ARG A 151 16.77 5.46 -4.28
CA ARG A 151 15.65 4.87 -3.58
C ARG A 151 15.44 5.59 -2.27
N TRP A 152 14.19 5.64 -1.83
CA TRP A 152 13.83 6.34 -0.60
C TRP A 152 14.59 5.83 0.63
N TYR A 153 15.01 4.56 0.66
CA TYR A 153 15.82 4.05 1.77
C TYR A 153 17.20 4.73 1.90
N HIS A 154 17.77 5.23 0.80
CA HIS A 154 19.01 6.02 0.86
C HIS A 154 18.75 7.34 1.59
N PHE A 155 17.66 8.03 1.24
CA PHE A 155 17.26 9.28 1.89
C PHE A 155 16.87 9.05 3.36
N TYR A 156 16.18 7.94 3.66
CA TYR A 156 15.88 7.52 5.03
C TYR A 156 17.15 7.35 5.87
N GLY A 157 18.12 6.58 5.36
CA GLY A 157 19.40 6.35 6.03
C GLY A 157 20.22 7.62 6.19
N PHE A 158 20.11 8.56 5.25
CA PHE A 158 20.70 9.89 5.34
C PHE A 158 20.04 10.72 6.46
N LEU A 159 18.71 10.81 6.51
CA LEU A 159 18.00 11.61 7.49
C LEU A 159 18.24 11.16 8.93
N ILE A 160 18.31 9.84 9.18
CA ILE A 160 18.62 9.29 10.51
C ILE A 160 19.94 9.83 11.05
N LYS A 161 20.95 10.00 10.18
CA LYS A 161 22.29 10.43 10.58
C LYS A 161 22.38 11.94 10.79
N ASN A 162 21.56 12.70 10.09
CA ASN A 162 21.75 14.15 9.94
C ASN A 162 20.70 15.00 10.64
N THR A 163 19.66 14.40 11.23
CA THR A 163 18.51 15.16 11.77
C THR A 163 17.96 14.53 13.04
N THR A 164 17.41 15.35 13.94
CA THR A 164 16.76 14.86 15.18
C THR A 164 15.51 15.64 15.55
N ASP A 165 15.10 16.60 14.72
CA ASP A 165 13.95 17.45 14.97
C ASP A 165 12.64 16.67 14.84
N MET A 166 11.55 17.29 15.29
CA MET A 166 10.25 16.62 15.35
C MET A 166 9.68 16.34 13.95
N LEU A 167 9.92 17.23 12.99
CA LEU A 167 9.42 17.08 11.62
C LEU A 167 10.14 15.90 10.95
N SER A 168 11.46 15.82 11.08
CA SER A 168 12.23 14.70 10.52
C SER A 168 11.84 13.35 11.13
N LYS A 169 11.56 13.29 12.45
CA LYS A 169 11.05 12.07 13.10
C LYS A 169 9.70 11.61 12.54
N GLU A 170 8.80 12.54 12.26
CA GLU A 170 7.51 12.20 11.63
C GLU A 170 7.68 11.75 10.18
N ILE A 171 8.63 12.34 9.43
CA ILE A 171 9.00 11.89 8.07
C ILE A 171 9.53 10.45 8.14
N LEU A 172 10.51 10.17 9.00
CA LEU A 172 11.09 8.84 9.17
C LEU A 172 10.02 7.80 9.50
N ARG A 173 9.10 8.12 10.43
CA ARG A 173 8.01 7.22 10.79
C ARG A 173 7.04 6.97 9.62
N PHE A 174 6.75 7.99 8.82
CA PHE A 174 5.93 7.84 7.62
C PHE A 174 6.64 6.94 6.59
N MET A 175 7.95 7.14 6.40
CA MET A 175 8.76 6.28 5.53
C MET A 175 8.77 4.82 5.98
N GLU A 176 8.87 4.56 7.29
CA GLU A 176 8.79 3.19 7.84
C GLU A 176 7.44 2.53 7.53
N VAL A 177 6.33 3.21 7.83
CA VAL A 177 4.97 2.68 7.61
C VAL A 177 4.72 2.38 6.14
N HIS A 178 5.25 3.20 5.23
CA HIS A 178 5.05 3.01 3.79
C HIS A 178 6.17 2.20 3.11
N GLY A 179 7.02 1.51 3.88
CA GLY A 179 8.03 0.59 3.37
C GLY A 179 9.22 1.25 2.65
N MET A 180 9.39 2.56 2.82
CA MET A 180 10.49 3.34 2.26
C MET A 180 11.80 3.22 3.05
N SER A 181 11.78 2.63 4.26
CA SER A 181 12.97 2.36 5.07
C SER A 181 13.67 1.03 4.71
N HIS A 182 13.05 0.19 3.87
CA HIS A 182 13.57 -1.14 3.55
C HIS A 182 14.88 -1.08 2.74
N THR A 183 15.91 -1.75 3.26
CA THR A 183 17.22 -1.81 2.61
C THR A 183 17.30 -2.92 1.56
N ASN A 184 18.42 -2.99 0.84
CA ASN A 184 18.74 -4.11 -0.06
C ASN A 184 19.25 -5.37 0.66
N GLN A 185 19.21 -5.40 1.99
CA GLN A 185 19.79 -6.48 2.78
C GLN A 185 18.70 -7.28 3.48
N LEU A 186 18.86 -8.60 3.47
CA LEU A 186 18.05 -9.49 4.29
C LEU A 186 18.47 -9.36 5.75
N SER A 187 17.51 -9.09 6.61
CA SER A 187 17.66 -9.21 8.05
C SER A 187 17.61 -10.67 8.49
N SER A 188 18.02 -10.96 9.72
CA SER A 188 17.86 -12.30 10.31
C SER A 188 16.38 -12.70 10.41
N THR A 189 15.47 -11.74 10.60
CA THR A 189 14.02 -11.97 10.60
C THR A 189 13.49 -12.35 9.21
N ASP A 190 14.03 -11.78 8.14
CA ASP A 190 13.65 -12.15 6.77
C ASP A 190 14.08 -13.59 6.48
N ILE A 191 15.32 -13.93 6.83
CA ILE A 191 15.85 -15.29 6.66
C ILE A 191 15.03 -16.30 7.49
N LEU A 192 14.72 -15.97 8.75
CA LEU A 192 13.91 -16.83 9.61
C LEU A 192 12.50 -17.02 9.04
N THR A 193 11.90 -15.97 8.48
CA THR A 193 10.61 -16.02 7.80
C THR A 193 10.67 -16.95 6.59
N MET A 194 11.69 -16.82 5.74
CA MET A 194 11.88 -17.69 4.57
C MET A 194 12.01 -19.17 4.97
N ILE A 195 12.77 -19.47 6.03
CA ILE A 195 12.96 -20.84 6.54
C ILE A 195 11.64 -21.42 7.08
N ASN A 196 10.87 -20.63 7.82
CA ASN A 196 9.63 -21.09 8.45
C ASN A 196 8.38 -20.97 7.56
N PHE A 197 8.50 -20.33 6.39
CA PHE A 197 7.36 -20.06 5.51
C PHE A 197 6.59 -21.34 5.18
N LYS A 198 7.28 -22.38 4.68
CA LYS A 198 6.64 -23.65 4.29
C LYS A 198 5.92 -24.32 5.46
N LYS A 199 6.55 -24.32 6.65
CA LYS A 199 5.94 -24.91 7.86
C LYS A 199 4.66 -24.17 8.25
N THR A 200 4.71 -22.84 8.25
CA THR A 200 3.57 -21.97 8.60
C THR A 200 2.45 -22.10 7.59
N PHE A 201 2.80 -22.09 6.30
CA PHE A 201 1.87 -22.30 5.20
C PHE A 201 1.13 -23.65 5.31
N ASN A 202 1.88 -24.75 5.49
CA ASN A 202 1.29 -26.08 5.66
C ASN A 202 0.38 -26.16 6.90
N PHE A 203 0.71 -25.45 7.97
CA PHE A 203 -0.13 -25.40 9.17
C PHE A 203 -1.46 -24.70 8.88
N MET A 204 -1.44 -23.57 8.18
CA MET A 204 -2.67 -22.89 7.76
C MET A 204 -3.52 -23.77 6.83
N GLU A 205 -2.90 -24.44 5.85
CA GLU A 205 -3.59 -25.41 4.99
C GLU A 205 -4.23 -26.55 5.79
N ALA A 206 -3.53 -27.08 6.80
CA ALA A 206 -4.03 -28.15 7.63
C ALA A 206 -5.25 -27.74 8.48
N THR A 207 -5.35 -26.48 8.90
CA THR A 207 -6.56 -25.97 9.58
C THR A 207 -7.73 -25.79 8.62
N LEU A 208 -7.47 -25.40 7.37
CA LEU A 208 -8.45 -25.22 6.30
C LEU A 208 -8.65 -26.49 5.46
N ASN A 209 -8.60 -27.66 6.12
CA ASN A 209 -8.66 -28.95 5.43
C ASN A 209 -10.05 -29.26 4.83
N GLU A 210 -10.16 -30.42 4.19
CA GLU A 210 -11.40 -30.86 3.52
C GLU A 210 -12.63 -30.84 4.44
N VAL A 211 -12.50 -31.07 5.76
CA VAL A 211 -13.66 -31.00 6.66
C VAL A 211 -14.23 -29.58 6.73
N VAL A 212 -13.36 -28.57 6.88
CA VAL A 212 -13.76 -27.16 6.91
C VAL A 212 -14.30 -26.72 5.55
N LYS A 213 -13.60 -27.10 4.46
CA LYS A 213 -14.04 -26.81 3.09
C LYS A 213 -15.41 -27.41 2.78
N THR A 214 -15.65 -28.67 3.17
CA THR A 214 -16.93 -29.34 2.94
C THR A 214 -18.04 -28.66 3.74
N LYS A 215 -17.83 -28.36 5.03
CA LYS A 215 -18.83 -27.66 5.85
C LYS A 215 -19.20 -26.30 5.25
N MET A 216 -18.20 -25.53 4.80
CA MET A 216 -18.40 -24.28 4.08
C MET A 216 -19.24 -24.50 2.80
N LYS A 217 -18.85 -25.46 1.94
CA LYS A 217 -19.58 -25.79 0.70
C LYS A 217 -21.03 -26.22 0.96
N THR A 218 -21.29 -26.93 2.07
CA THR A 218 -22.64 -27.38 2.43
C THR A 218 -23.56 -26.22 2.79
N ILE A 219 -23.10 -25.25 3.59
CA ILE A 219 -23.93 -24.10 4.00
C ILE A 219 -24.27 -23.20 2.82
N PHE A 220 -23.36 -23.09 1.85
CA PHE A 220 -23.57 -22.30 0.64
C PHE A 220 -23.98 -23.14 -0.57
N ALA A 221 -24.51 -24.34 -0.36
CA ALA A 221 -24.99 -25.20 -1.43
C ALA A 221 -26.06 -24.47 -2.26
N GLY A 222 -25.79 -24.27 -3.55
CA GLY A 222 -26.64 -23.50 -4.47
C GLY A 222 -26.08 -22.14 -4.90
N TYR A 223 -25.06 -21.62 -4.20
CA TYR A 223 -24.42 -20.33 -4.50
C TYR A 223 -22.97 -20.45 -4.99
N VAL A 224 -22.45 -21.67 -5.15
CA VAL A 224 -21.05 -21.92 -5.51
C VAL A 224 -20.73 -21.40 -6.92
N LYS A 225 -20.15 -20.20 -7.00
CA LYS A 225 -19.47 -19.70 -8.19
C LYS A 225 -18.06 -19.26 -7.82
N GLY A 226 -17.09 -20.13 -8.12
CA GLY A 226 -15.66 -19.83 -8.01
C GLY A 226 -15.06 -20.08 -6.62
N GLU A 227 -13.86 -20.65 -6.62
CA GLU A 227 -12.99 -20.74 -5.44
C GLU A 227 -12.06 -19.51 -5.41
N VAL A 228 -11.71 -19.06 -4.20
CA VAL A 228 -10.75 -17.96 -4.00
C VAL A 228 -9.33 -18.53 -3.97
N ASP A 229 -8.40 -17.87 -4.66
CA ASP A 229 -6.96 -18.19 -4.58
C ASP A 229 -6.37 -17.62 -3.28
N SER A 230 -6.17 -18.48 -2.28
CA SER A 230 -5.72 -18.13 -0.94
C SER A 230 -4.32 -17.50 -0.92
N LEU A 231 -3.44 -17.91 -1.85
CA LEU A 231 -2.08 -17.36 -1.97
C LEU A 231 -2.09 -15.97 -2.61
N TYR A 232 -2.91 -15.78 -3.65
CA TYR A 232 -3.13 -14.46 -4.21
C TYR A 232 -3.72 -13.50 -3.16
N GLN A 233 -4.69 -13.96 -2.36
CA GLN A 233 -5.27 -13.17 -1.28
C GLN A 233 -4.24 -12.82 -0.20
N TRP A 234 -3.33 -13.72 0.16
CA TRP A 234 -2.30 -13.39 1.15
C TRP A 234 -1.38 -12.30 0.59
N LYS A 235 -0.94 -12.45 -0.66
CA LYS A 235 -0.07 -11.46 -1.31
C LYS A 235 -0.72 -10.07 -1.45
N SER A 236 -2.02 -10.01 -1.72
CA SER A 236 -2.68 -8.76 -2.15
C SER A 236 -3.63 -8.15 -1.13
N GLN A 237 -4.08 -8.90 -0.12
CA GLN A 237 -5.15 -8.52 0.81
C GLN A 237 -4.84 -8.96 2.26
N ASP A 238 -3.59 -9.32 2.56
CA ASP A 238 -3.11 -9.72 3.90
C ASP A 238 -3.96 -10.81 4.57
N ARG A 239 -4.53 -11.72 3.78
CA ARG A 239 -5.42 -12.78 4.26
C ARG A 239 -5.23 -14.11 3.55
N TYR A 240 -5.25 -15.21 4.28
CA TYR A 240 -5.16 -16.56 3.73
C TYR A 240 -6.46 -17.30 4.02
N ILE A 241 -7.33 -17.38 3.01
CA ILE A 241 -8.72 -17.81 3.20
C ILE A 241 -9.18 -18.75 2.10
N ILE A 242 -10.11 -19.64 2.45
CA ILE A 242 -11.02 -20.23 1.47
C ILE A 242 -12.28 -19.36 1.44
N GLY A 243 -12.98 -19.33 0.31
CA GLY A 243 -14.18 -18.51 0.21
C GLY A 243 -15.02 -18.84 -0.99
N THR A 244 -16.22 -18.27 -1.01
CA THR A 244 -17.17 -18.41 -2.10
C THR A 244 -17.89 -17.10 -2.36
N HIS A 245 -18.21 -16.84 -3.62
CA HIS A 245 -19.07 -15.74 -4.01
C HIS A 245 -20.53 -16.15 -3.80
N LEU A 246 -21.33 -15.25 -3.26
CA LEU A 246 -22.74 -15.52 -2.95
C LEU A 246 -23.69 -14.95 -4.00
N SER A 247 -23.19 -14.18 -4.97
CA SER A 247 -23.96 -13.53 -6.04
C SER A 247 -23.57 -14.04 -7.44
N PRO A 248 -24.45 -13.98 -8.45
CA PRO A 248 -24.17 -14.34 -9.84
C PRO A 248 -23.00 -13.57 -10.44
N LYS A 249 -22.93 -12.28 -10.15
CA LYS A 249 -21.79 -11.44 -10.51
C LYS A 249 -20.71 -11.61 -9.45
N ARG A 250 -19.51 -11.92 -9.92
CA ARG A 250 -18.33 -12.12 -9.07
C ARG A 250 -18.08 -10.85 -8.25
N TRP A 251 -17.77 -11.03 -6.96
CA TRP A 251 -17.42 -9.97 -6.00
C TRP A 251 -18.54 -9.05 -5.53
N ASP A 252 -19.81 -9.26 -5.89
CA ASP A 252 -20.86 -8.39 -5.33
C ASP A 252 -21.16 -8.70 -3.86
N VAL A 253 -21.29 -9.98 -3.51
CA VAL A 253 -21.34 -10.47 -2.13
C VAL A 253 -20.48 -11.72 -2.03
N TRP A 254 -19.70 -11.87 -0.96
CA TRP A 254 -18.86 -13.06 -0.78
C TRP A 254 -18.61 -13.37 0.69
N CYS A 255 -18.24 -14.62 0.96
CA CYS A 255 -17.89 -15.08 2.29
C CYS A 255 -16.53 -15.79 2.28
N GLY A 256 -15.67 -15.46 3.26
CA GLY A 256 -14.34 -16.02 3.43
C GLY A 256 -14.13 -16.59 4.82
N VAL A 257 -13.38 -17.69 4.91
CA VAL A 257 -13.00 -18.35 6.16
C VAL A 257 -11.51 -18.62 6.15
N GLY A 258 -10.82 -18.27 7.23
CA GLY A 258 -9.38 -18.48 7.40
C GLY A 258 -8.72 -17.41 8.22
N TYR A 259 -7.56 -16.94 7.75
CA TYR A 259 -6.67 -16.04 8.47
C TYR A 259 -6.71 -14.63 7.87
N PHE A 260 -6.69 -13.60 8.72
CA PHE A 260 -6.78 -12.20 8.34
C PHE A 260 -5.73 -11.36 9.09
N GLY A 261 -5.22 -10.31 8.44
CA GLY A 261 -4.21 -9.45 9.04
C GLY A 261 -2.87 -10.15 9.19
N LEU A 262 -2.45 -10.92 8.17
CA LEU A 262 -1.20 -11.68 8.18
C LEU A 262 0.06 -10.82 8.05
N ASN A 263 -0.08 -9.56 7.61
CA ASN A 263 1.00 -8.59 7.50
C ASN A 263 0.64 -7.32 8.31
N PRO A 264 0.64 -7.38 9.65
CA PRO A 264 0.26 -6.23 10.45
C PRO A 264 1.30 -5.10 10.37
N ASP A 265 0.84 -3.86 10.49
CA ASP A 265 1.70 -2.66 10.54
C ASP A 265 2.63 -2.65 11.78
N SER A 266 2.28 -3.43 12.81
CA SER A 266 3.07 -3.57 14.03
C SER A 266 3.29 -5.04 14.39
N LEU A 267 4.52 -5.39 14.77
CA LEU A 267 4.88 -6.71 15.29
C LEU A 267 4.21 -7.05 16.63
N THR A 268 3.56 -6.08 17.29
CA THR A 268 2.78 -6.31 18.51
C THR A 268 1.34 -6.76 18.23
N GLU A 269 0.89 -6.65 16.99
CA GLU A 269 -0.45 -7.04 16.58
C GLU A 269 -0.46 -8.51 16.14
N TYR A 270 -1.48 -9.23 16.60
CA TYR A 270 -1.66 -10.64 16.26
C TYR A 270 -2.67 -10.77 15.13
N PRO A 271 -2.42 -11.63 14.12
CA PRO A 271 -3.41 -11.95 13.11
C PRO A 271 -4.69 -12.54 13.72
N TYR A 272 -5.75 -12.52 12.94
CA TYR A 272 -7.04 -13.09 13.30
C TYR A 272 -7.31 -14.38 12.53
N VAL A 273 -8.15 -15.22 13.11
CA VAL A 273 -8.73 -16.40 12.46
C VAL A 273 -10.25 -16.31 12.56
N GLY A 274 -10.98 -16.76 11.55
CA GLY A 274 -12.44 -16.81 11.59
C GLY A 274 -13.13 -16.71 10.24
N LEU A 275 -14.31 -16.10 10.24
CA LEU A 275 -15.18 -15.92 9.08
C LEU A 275 -15.43 -14.43 8.81
N LEU A 276 -15.55 -14.08 7.53
CA LEU A 276 -15.92 -12.78 7.00
C LEU A 276 -17.08 -12.90 6.02
N LEU A 277 -18.07 -12.04 6.15
CA LEU A 277 -19.12 -11.82 5.15
C LEU A 277 -19.02 -10.37 4.67
N GLU A 278 -18.93 -10.15 3.36
CA GLU A 278 -18.70 -8.83 2.76
C GLU A 278 -19.61 -8.55 1.56
N VAL A 279 -19.93 -7.27 1.37
CA VAL A 279 -20.68 -6.73 0.22
C VAL A 279 -19.94 -5.58 -0.44
N SER A 280 -19.91 -5.60 -1.77
CA SER A 280 -19.28 -4.59 -2.62
C SER A 280 -20.03 -3.26 -2.59
N PRO A 281 -19.32 -2.12 -2.72
CA PRO A 281 -19.95 -0.81 -2.89
C PRO A 281 -20.85 -0.71 -4.13
N THR A 282 -20.64 -1.56 -5.15
CA THR A 282 -21.37 -1.51 -6.42
C THR A 282 -22.57 -2.45 -6.48
N PHE A 283 -22.84 -3.23 -5.43
CA PHE A 283 -23.93 -4.19 -5.46
C PHE A 283 -25.29 -3.49 -5.36
N ILE A 284 -26.22 -3.84 -6.24
CA ILE A 284 -27.51 -3.14 -6.35
C ILE A 284 -28.35 -3.27 -5.07
N ASN A 285 -28.29 -4.42 -4.40
CA ASN A 285 -29.01 -4.68 -3.15
C ASN A 285 -28.14 -4.47 -1.89
N ARG A 286 -27.05 -3.70 -2.00
CA ARG A 286 -26.11 -3.45 -0.89
C ARG A 286 -26.80 -3.01 0.40
N LYS A 287 -27.79 -2.12 0.31
CA LYS A 287 -28.51 -1.59 1.48
C LYS A 287 -29.21 -2.69 2.28
N GLU A 288 -29.76 -3.69 1.61
CA GLU A 288 -30.46 -4.79 2.27
C GLU A 288 -29.48 -5.69 3.02
N ILE A 289 -28.33 -5.99 2.40
CA ILE A 289 -27.25 -6.74 3.04
C ILE A 289 -26.67 -5.98 4.24
N ILE A 290 -26.47 -4.67 4.13
CA ILE A 290 -26.00 -3.83 5.25
C ILE A 290 -27.03 -3.79 6.38
N GLY A 291 -28.32 -3.62 6.06
CA GLY A 291 -29.39 -3.67 7.06
C GLY A 291 -29.41 -5.01 7.82
N PHE A 292 -29.13 -6.11 7.13
CA PHE A 292 -28.95 -7.42 7.74
C PHE A 292 -27.72 -7.48 8.66
N MET A 293 -26.56 -7.01 8.20
CA MET A 293 -25.33 -6.94 9.00
C MET A 293 -25.53 -6.12 10.28
N GLN A 294 -26.20 -4.97 10.18
CA GLN A 294 -26.53 -4.12 11.32
C GLN A 294 -27.43 -4.83 12.34
N LYS A 295 -28.41 -5.62 11.89
CA LYS A 295 -29.25 -6.43 12.79
C LYS A 295 -28.42 -7.44 13.59
N ILE A 296 -27.48 -8.12 12.94
CA ILE A 296 -26.58 -9.08 13.63
C ILE A 296 -25.74 -8.36 14.68
N LEU A 297 -25.11 -7.25 14.29
CA LEU A 297 -24.24 -6.48 15.18
C LEU A 297 -25.01 -5.98 16.40
N ASN A 298 -26.25 -5.53 16.23
CA ASN A 298 -27.09 -5.06 17.34
C ASN A 298 -27.49 -6.18 18.32
N VAL A 299 -27.65 -7.42 17.86
CA VAL A 299 -28.10 -8.55 18.69
C VAL A 299 -26.93 -9.36 19.26
N LYS A 300 -25.83 -9.48 18.52
CA LYS A 300 -24.69 -10.36 18.83
C LYS A 300 -23.35 -9.60 18.85
N GLN A 301 -23.35 -8.37 19.38
CA GLN A 301 -22.19 -7.45 19.43
C GLN A 301 -20.88 -8.02 20.03
N TYR A 302 -20.98 -9.05 20.88
CA TYR A 302 -19.80 -9.68 21.51
C TYR A 302 -19.16 -10.78 20.66
N LEU A 303 -19.87 -11.25 19.63
CA LEU A 303 -19.44 -12.36 18.76
C LEU A 303 -19.07 -11.87 17.36
N TRP A 304 -19.75 -10.82 16.89
CA TRP A 304 -19.55 -10.25 15.56
C TRP A 304 -18.94 -8.85 15.64
N VAL A 305 -17.96 -8.58 14.79
CA VAL A 305 -17.26 -7.30 14.70
C VAL A 305 -17.58 -6.65 13.36
N ALA A 306 -17.91 -5.35 13.38
CA ALA A 306 -18.19 -4.59 12.18
C ALA A 306 -16.91 -4.25 11.41
N ASP A 307 -17.03 -4.20 10.08
CA ASP A 307 -16.04 -3.62 9.18
C ASP A 307 -16.74 -2.67 8.20
N ASN A 308 -16.52 -1.37 8.39
CA ASN A 308 -17.04 -0.31 7.52
C ASN A 308 -18.55 -0.41 7.20
N VAL A 309 -19.36 -0.95 8.12
CA VAL A 309 -20.81 -1.16 7.94
C VAL A 309 -21.53 0.18 7.90
N SER A 310 -21.58 0.78 6.71
CA SER A 310 -22.04 2.15 6.47
C SER A 310 -22.54 2.34 5.04
N ASP A 311 -23.29 3.40 4.78
CA ASP A 311 -23.77 3.75 3.43
C ASP A 311 -22.68 4.34 2.51
N LEU A 312 -21.44 4.48 2.99
CA LEU A 312 -20.32 4.97 2.18
C LEU A 312 -20.01 4.02 1.02
N PRO A 313 -19.50 4.51 -0.13
CA PRO A 313 -19.16 3.69 -1.29
C PRO A 313 -17.86 2.90 -1.08
N VAL A 314 -17.78 2.15 0.02
CA VAL A 314 -16.70 1.26 0.40
C VAL A 314 -17.25 -0.15 0.64
N TRP A 315 -16.34 -1.13 0.63
CA TRP A 315 -16.67 -2.48 1.06
C TRP A 315 -17.19 -2.45 2.51
N SER A 316 -18.24 -3.23 2.77
CA SER A 316 -18.80 -3.39 4.11
C SER A 316 -18.88 -4.86 4.47
N GLY A 317 -18.56 -5.19 5.71
CA GLY A 317 -18.56 -6.56 6.16
C GLY A 317 -18.73 -6.72 7.67
N ILE A 318 -18.91 -7.97 8.06
CA ILE A 318 -18.90 -8.40 9.46
C ILE A 318 -18.00 -9.62 9.62
N TYR A 319 -17.31 -9.66 10.76
CA TYR A 319 -16.42 -10.76 11.11
C TYR A 319 -16.95 -11.54 12.30
N TYR A 320 -16.85 -12.86 12.23
CA TYR A 320 -16.85 -13.74 13.41
C TYR A 320 -15.42 -14.27 13.57
N ARG A 321 -14.62 -13.62 14.42
CA ARG A 321 -13.18 -13.88 14.49
C ARG A 321 -12.62 -13.78 15.89
N LYS A 322 -11.48 -14.44 16.10
CA LYS A 322 -10.64 -14.35 17.30
C LYS A 322 -9.22 -14.01 16.93
N SER A 323 -8.51 -13.36 17.85
CA SER A 323 -7.07 -13.14 17.67
C SER A 323 -6.33 -14.47 17.85
N LEU A 324 -5.30 -14.73 17.03
CA LEU A 324 -4.41 -15.88 17.24
C LEU A 324 -3.77 -15.89 18.63
N ARG A 325 -3.66 -14.71 19.27
CA ARG A 325 -3.23 -14.59 20.66
C ARG A 325 -4.04 -15.45 21.62
N GLU A 326 -5.34 -15.59 21.39
CA GLU A 326 -6.26 -16.36 22.25
C GLU A 326 -6.00 -17.87 22.18
N PHE A 327 -5.31 -18.34 21.14
CA PHE A 327 -5.00 -19.75 20.95
C PHE A 327 -3.63 -20.15 21.52
N LEU A 328 -2.78 -19.18 21.91
CA LEU A 328 -1.40 -19.46 22.34
C LEU A 328 -1.32 -20.35 23.59
N SER A 329 -2.34 -20.32 24.46
CA SER A 329 -2.41 -21.16 25.66
C SER A 329 -2.90 -22.58 25.39
N GLN A 330 -3.39 -22.87 24.18
CA GLN A 330 -3.89 -24.20 23.84
C GLN A 330 -2.71 -25.13 23.55
N GLU A 331 -2.82 -26.41 23.94
CA GLU A 331 -1.78 -27.41 23.72
C GLU A 331 -1.72 -27.85 22.25
N ASP A 332 -2.89 -28.09 21.64
CA ASP A 332 -3.03 -28.42 20.22
C ASP A 332 -3.69 -27.25 19.47
N HIS A 333 -2.85 -26.40 18.88
CA HIS A 333 -3.30 -25.27 18.08
C HIS A 333 -4.04 -25.69 16.81
N LEU A 334 -3.64 -26.80 16.17
CA LEU A 334 -4.25 -27.27 14.93
C LEU A 334 -5.71 -27.64 15.18
N SER A 335 -5.95 -28.49 16.19
CA SER A 335 -7.30 -28.91 16.55
C SER A 335 -8.14 -27.72 17.04
N SER A 336 -7.58 -26.87 17.90
CA SER A 336 -8.30 -25.71 18.46
C SER A 336 -8.74 -24.71 17.39
N LEU A 337 -7.85 -24.39 16.44
CA LEU A 337 -8.16 -23.48 15.35
C LEU A 337 -9.19 -24.08 14.39
N LYS A 338 -9.04 -25.37 14.06
CA LYS A 338 -10.00 -26.07 13.20
C LYS A 338 -11.41 -26.08 13.81
N THR A 339 -11.53 -26.39 15.09
CA THR A 339 -12.80 -26.34 15.82
C THR A 339 -13.40 -24.94 15.75
N PHE A 340 -12.62 -23.91 16.05
CA PHE A 340 -13.11 -22.54 15.98
C PHE A 340 -13.56 -22.12 14.56
N LEU A 341 -12.85 -22.55 13.51
CA LEU A 341 -13.27 -22.30 12.13
C LEU A 341 -14.61 -22.96 11.82
N LEU A 342 -14.83 -24.20 12.26
CA LEU A 342 -16.13 -24.88 12.13
C LEU A 342 -17.22 -24.14 12.90
N ASP A 343 -16.96 -23.73 14.14
CA ASP A 343 -17.90 -22.95 14.96
C ASP A 343 -18.26 -21.61 14.29
N SER A 344 -17.28 -20.95 13.65
CA SER A 344 -17.52 -19.68 12.94
C SER A 344 -18.44 -19.86 11.73
N ILE A 345 -18.30 -20.98 11.01
CA ILE A 345 -19.16 -21.34 9.90
C ILE A 345 -20.58 -21.66 10.40
N GLU A 346 -20.71 -22.39 11.50
CA GLU A 346 -22.00 -22.69 12.13
C GLU A 346 -22.70 -21.46 12.69
N ALA A 347 -21.94 -20.51 13.23
CA ALA A 347 -22.48 -19.23 13.69
C ALA A 347 -23.19 -18.48 12.55
N LEU A 348 -22.63 -18.52 11.34
CA LEU A 348 -23.27 -17.93 10.17
C LEU A 348 -24.53 -18.70 9.75
N GLU A 349 -24.53 -20.04 9.80
CA GLU A 349 -25.70 -20.88 9.53
C GLU A 349 -26.85 -20.62 10.53
N VAL A 350 -26.52 -20.38 11.79
CA VAL A 350 -27.50 -19.98 12.82
C VAL A 350 -28.08 -18.60 12.48
N VAL A 351 -27.21 -17.64 12.20
CA VAL A 351 -27.61 -16.27 11.82
C VAL A 351 -28.48 -16.26 10.57
N GLN A 352 -28.16 -17.08 9.56
CA GLN A 352 -28.96 -17.25 8.35
C GLN A 352 -30.40 -17.67 8.68
N ARG A 353 -30.57 -18.63 9.59
CA ARG A 353 -31.88 -19.15 10.01
C ARG A 353 -32.65 -18.18 10.89
N GLU A 354 -31.96 -17.50 11.80
CA GLU A 354 -32.58 -16.57 12.76
C GLU A 354 -33.06 -15.27 12.11
N PHE A 355 -32.32 -14.76 11.12
CA PHE A 355 -32.55 -13.44 10.55
C PHE A 355 -33.06 -13.47 9.10
N ASP A 356 -33.37 -14.66 8.57
CA ASP A 356 -33.81 -14.89 7.20
C ASP A 356 -32.90 -14.18 6.19
N PHE A 357 -31.63 -14.59 6.15
CA PHE A 357 -30.64 -13.95 5.26
C PHE A 357 -31.21 -13.91 3.84
N PRO A 358 -31.14 -12.77 3.14
CA PRO A 358 -31.94 -12.57 1.95
C PRO A 358 -31.32 -13.26 0.72
N TRP A 359 -31.28 -14.58 0.71
CA TRP A 359 -30.72 -15.43 -0.36
C TRP A 359 -31.29 -15.11 -1.74
N GLU A 360 -32.55 -14.67 -1.81
CA GLU A 360 -33.17 -14.23 -3.06
C GLU A 360 -32.56 -12.94 -3.59
N THR A 361 -32.18 -12.00 -2.71
CA THR A 361 -31.53 -10.73 -3.10
C THR A 361 -30.14 -10.95 -3.69
N LEU A 362 -29.55 -12.11 -3.43
CA LEU A 362 -28.28 -12.49 -4.02
C LEU A 362 -28.43 -12.97 -5.46
N LYS A 363 -29.63 -13.33 -5.94
CA LYS A 363 -29.85 -13.88 -7.30
C LYS A 363 -30.04 -12.82 -8.38
N SER A 364 -30.40 -11.60 -7.99
CA SER A 364 -30.48 -10.41 -8.86
C SER A 364 -29.13 -9.72 -8.97
#